data_AF-T1GYK7-F1
#
_entry.id   AF-T1GYK7-F1
#
_cell.length_a   1.000
_cell.length_b   1.000
_cell.length_c   1.000
_cell.angle_alpha   90.00
_cell.angle_beta   90.00
_cell.angle_gamma   90.00
#
_symmetry.space_group_name_H-M   'P 1'
#
loop_
_entity.id
_entity.type
_entity.pdbx_description
1 polymer ?
#
loop_
_entity_poly.entity_id
_entity_poly.type
_entity_poly.pdbx_seq_one_letter_code
_entity_poly.pdbx_strand_id
1 'polypeptide(L)' 'MINQTSDSSDHRGNTNFMRKIPQGAEASNILVGEVDFLDKTLSGFIRLRTAAVMGDLTEVPVPT' A
#
# COMPACT_ATOMS: atom_id res chain seq x y z
N MET A 1 27.18 -7.43 -18.83
CA MET A 1 26.46 -6.13 -18.76
C MET A 1 25.17 -6.29 -19.54
N ILE A 2 24.04 -6.47 -18.85
CA ILE A 2 22.72 -6.53 -19.49
C ILE A 2 21.81 -5.56 -18.73
N ASN A 3 21.51 -4.50 -19.47
CA ASN A 3 20.48 -3.46 -19.37
C ASN A 3 19.73 -3.26 -18.05
N GLN A 4 19.94 -2.07 -17.47
CA GLN A 4 18.97 -1.40 -16.60
C GLN A 4 17.67 -1.21 -17.38
N THR A 5 16.61 -1.91 -17.01
CA THR A 5 15.24 -1.42 -17.26
C THR A 5 14.91 -0.48 -16.12
N SER A 6 15.24 0.79 -16.32
CA SER A 6 14.70 1.89 -15.53
C SER A 6 13.19 1.96 -15.78
N ASP A 7 12.41 1.26 -14.96
CA ASP A 7 10.99 1.58 -14.76
C ASP A 7 10.93 2.84 -13.88
N SER A 8 11.45 3.94 -14.41
CA SER A 8 11.10 5.28 -13.94
C SER A 8 9.73 5.61 -14.53
N SER A 9 8.69 4.97 -14.01
CA SER A 9 7.36 5.54 -14.06
C SER A 9 7.43 6.87 -13.34
N ASP A 10 7.17 7.96 -14.06
CA ASP A 10 7.23 9.33 -13.61
C ASP A 10 6.26 9.55 -12.43
N HIS A 11 6.69 9.23 -11.20
CA HIS A 11 6.05 9.59 -9.95
C HIS A 11 6.24 11.10 -9.65
N ARG A 12 6.06 11.96 -10.67
CA ARG A 12 5.82 13.38 -10.43
C ARG A 12 4.48 13.61 -9.72
N GLY A 13 3.66 12.57 -9.61
CA GLY A 13 2.48 12.52 -8.75
C GLY A 13 2.86 12.39 -7.28
N ASN A 14 2.48 13.40 -6.50
CA ASN A 14 2.35 13.36 -5.04
C ASN A 14 3.58 13.61 -4.15
N THR A 15 4.68 14.14 -4.67
CA THR A 15 5.84 14.60 -3.85
C THR A 15 5.43 15.58 -2.73
N ASN A 16 4.45 16.45 -2.98
CA ASN A 16 3.90 17.37 -1.99
C ASN A 16 3.17 16.67 -0.84
N PHE A 17 2.53 15.52 -1.10
CA PHE A 17 1.87 14.71 -0.09
C PHE A 17 2.88 13.86 0.68
N MET A 18 3.85 13.27 -0.02
CA MET A 18 4.95 12.51 0.60
C MET A 18 5.68 13.31 1.68
N ARG A 19 5.85 14.62 1.48
CA ARG A 19 6.48 15.52 2.45
C ARG A 19 5.66 15.74 3.74
N LYS A 20 4.37 15.40 3.75
CA LYS A 20 3.49 15.51 4.93
C LYS A 20 3.47 14.24 5.78
N ILE A 21 4.03 13.14 5.27
CA ILE A 21 4.04 11.86 5.96
C ILE A 21 5.15 11.88 7.01
N PRO A 22 4.84 11.64 8.30
CA PRO A 22 5.85 11.58 9.36
C PRO A 22 6.87 10.47 9.13
N GLN A 23 8.10 10.68 9.64
CA GLN A 23 9.10 9.61 9.66
C GLN A 23 8.61 8.43 10.52
N GLY A 24 8.73 7.22 10.00
CA GLY A 24 8.28 6.00 10.69
C GLY A 24 6.76 5.79 10.64
N ALA A 25 6.03 6.53 9.80
CA ALA A 25 4.62 6.26 9.56
C ALA A 25 4.42 4.87 8.91
N GLU A 26 3.37 4.19 9.34
CA GLU A 26 2.87 2.95 8.77
C GLU A 26 1.52 3.21 8.08
N ALA A 27 1.18 2.39 7.08
CA ALA A 27 -0.12 2.39 6.43
C ALA A 27 -1.12 1.50 7.15
N SER A 28 -2.39 1.88 7.09
CA SER A 28 -3.52 1.04 7.46
C SER A 28 -4.43 0.91 6.25
N ASN A 29 -4.65 -0.33 5.80
CA ASN A 29 -5.45 -0.60 4.63
C ASN A 29 -6.88 -0.93 5.04
N ILE A 30 -7.84 -0.23 4.43
CA ILE A 30 -9.27 -0.53 4.57
C ILE A 30 -9.73 -1.14 3.23
N LEU A 31 -9.96 -2.45 3.24
CA LEU A 31 -10.38 -3.18 2.06
C LEU A 31 -11.88 -3.49 2.16
N VAL A 32 -12.66 -2.99 1.22
CA VAL A 32 -14.11 -3.20 1.13
C VAL A 32 -14.43 -3.69 -0.27
N GLY A 33 -15.27 -4.71 -0.34
CA GLY A 33 -15.73 -5.28 -1.60
C GLY A 33 -16.93 -6.18 -1.38
N GLU A 34 -17.59 -6.52 -2.49
CA GLU A 34 -18.76 -7.39 -2.52
C GLU A 34 -18.49 -8.58 -3.43
N VAL A 35 -19.04 -9.73 -3.08
CA VAL A 35 -18.96 -10.98 -3.84
C VAL A 35 -20.26 -11.75 -3.66
N ASP A 36 -20.74 -12.38 -4.74
CA ASP A 36 -22.09 -12.96 -4.78
C ASP A 36 -22.22 -14.28 -3.99
N PHE A 37 -21.09 -14.88 -3.60
CA PHE A 37 -21.06 -16.20 -2.92
C PHE A 37 -21.06 -16.11 -1.39
N LEU A 38 -20.96 -14.91 -0.81
CA LEU A 38 -21.01 -14.74 0.64
C LEU A 38 -22.45 -14.54 1.12
N ASP A 39 -22.97 -15.51 1.89
CA ASP A 39 -24.31 -15.42 2.48
C ASP A 39 -24.45 -14.36 3.59
N LYS A 40 -23.31 -13.90 4.13
CA LYS A 40 -23.21 -12.91 5.21
C LYS A 40 -21.95 -12.07 5.04
N THR A 41 -21.97 -10.85 5.57
CA THR A 41 -20.79 -9.96 5.58
C THR A 41 -19.63 -10.60 6.34
N LEU A 42 -18.43 -10.53 5.77
CA LEU A 42 -17.18 -10.90 6.42
C LEU A 42 -16.45 -9.62 6.87
N SER A 43 -15.96 -9.62 8.10
CA SER A 43 -15.12 -8.54 8.63
C SER A 43 -13.94 -9.12 9.39
N GLY A 44 -12.79 -8.45 9.28
CA GLY A 44 -11.56 -8.85 9.95
C GLY A 44 -10.67 -7.64 10.25
N PHE A 45 -10.03 -7.67 11.41
CA PHE A 45 -9.00 -6.71 11.79
C PHE A 45 -7.67 -7.46 11.96
N ILE A 46 -6.67 -7.04 11.20
CA ILE A 46 -5.35 -7.70 11.17
C ILE A 46 -4.30 -6.67 11.56
N ARG A 47 -3.46 -7.04 12.53
CA ARG A 47 -2.25 -6.29 12.89
C ARG A 47 -1.05 -7.18 12.71
N LEU A 48 -0.11 -6.76 11.88
CA LEU A 48 1.14 -7.49 11.67
C LEU A 48 2.05 -7.36 12.88
N ARG A 49 2.90 -8.36 13.10
CA ARG A 49 3.94 -8.31 14.14
C ARG A 49 5.04 -7.30 13.78
N THR A 50 5.37 -7.24 12.50
CA THR A 50 6.40 -6.38 11.94
C THR A 50 5.84 -5.80 10.66
N ALA A 51 5.89 -4.48 10.53
CA ALA A 51 5.34 -3.81 9.38
C ALA A 51 6.16 -4.14 8.12
N ALA A 52 5.48 -4.28 6.98
CA ALA A 52 6.10 -4.69 5.73
C ALA A 52 5.51 -3.93 4.53
N VAL A 53 6.33 -3.66 3.53
CA VAL A 53 5.86 -3.10 2.26
C VAL A 53 5.20 -4.21 1.45
N MET A 54 3.90 -4.08 1.19
CA MET A 54 3.09 -5.09 0.51
C MET A 54 2.88 -4.76 -0.96
N GLY A 55 3.95 -4.73 -1.74
CA GLY A 55 3.86 -4.50 -3.19
C GLY A 55 3.18 -3.17 -3.53
N ASP A 56 2.14 -3.23 -4.36
CA ASP A 56 1.32 -2.10 -4.81
C ASP A 56 0.03 -1.91 -3.99
N LEU A 57 -0.09 -2.56 -2.82
CA LEU A 57 -1.26 -2.44 -1.94
C LEU A 57 -1.48 -1.00 -1.46
N THR A 58 -0.40 -0.23 -1.30
CA THR A 58 -0.42 1.17 -0.85
C THR A 58 0.15 2.08 -1.93
N GLU A 59 -0.55 3.19 -2.24
CA GLU A 59 -0.08 4.20 -3.22
C GLU A 59 1.24 4.88 -2.82
N VAL A 60 1.58 4.80 -1.54
CA VAL A 60 2.78 5.36 -0.93
C VAL A 60 3.70 4.21 -0.49
N PRO A 61 5.03 4.31 -0.65
CA PRO A 61 5.98 3.30 -0.18
C PRO A 61 6.19 3.38 1.35
N VAL A 62 5.13 3.12 2.13
CA VAL A 62 5.18 2.98 3.59
C VAL A 62 4.83 1.55 4.00
N PRO A 63 5.45 0.99 5.07
CA PRO A 63 5.10 -0.34 5.57
C PRO A 63 3.65 -0.39 6.09
N THR A 64 2.93 -1.49 5.84
CA THR A 64 1.65 -1.84 6.48
C THR A 64 1.88 -2.63 7.75
#